data_AF-I4Z4M3-F1
#
_entry.id   AF-I4Z4M3-F1
#
_cell.length_a   1.000
_cell.length_b   1.000
_cell.length_c   1.000
_cell.angle_alpha   90.00
_cell.angle_beta   90.00
_cell.angle_gamma   90.00
#
_symmetry.space_group_name_H-M   'P 1'
#
loop_
_entity.id
_entity.type
_entity.pdbx_description
1 polymer ?
#
loop_
_entity_poly.entity_id
_entity_poly.type
_entity_poly.pdbx_seq_one_letter_code
_entity_poly.pdbx_strand_id
1 'polypeptide(L)' 'MTREEACRDLFGYIEGYYNRQRIHSALGYLTPEQAERKAR' A
#
# COMPACT_ATOMS: atom_id res chain seq x y z
N MET A 1 15.17 -2.08 19.79
CA MET A 1 14.39 -1.32 18.79
C MET A 1 14.73 0.15 18.95
N THR A 2 15.63 0.64 18.10
CA THR A 2 15.92 2.08 17.97
C THR A 2 14.85 2.74 17.12
N ARG A 3 14.82 4.08 17.13
CA ARG A 3 13.91 4.84 16.27
C ARG A 3 14.19 4.59 14.78
N GLU A 4 15.46 4.42 14.39
CA GLU A 4 15.78 4.12 12.99
C GLU A 4 15.27 2.75 12.55
N GLU A 5 15.37 1.74 13.42
CA GLU A 5 14.85 0.40 13.15
C GLU A 5 13.33 0.43 12.94
N ALA A 6 12.60 1.09 13.84
CA ALA A 6 11.14 1.24 13.71
C ALA A 6 10.73 1.99 12.42
N CYS A 7 11.47 3.04 12.04
CA CYS A 7 11.23 3.76 10.79
C CYS A 7 11.45 2.87 9.56
N ARG A 8 12.47 2.02 9.59
CA ARG A 8 12.76 1.08 8.50
C ARG A 8 11.67 0.03 8.36
N ASP A 9 11.24 -0.55 9.47
CA ASP A 9 10.18 -1.56 9.48
C ASP A 9 8.85 -0.96 9.00
N LEU A 10 8.52 0.24 9.46
CA LEU A 10 7.34 0.96 9.02
C LEU A 10 7.38 1.27 7.51
N PHE A 11 8.52 1.73 7.00
CA PHE A 11 8.69 1.99 5.57
C PHE A 11 8.51 0.71 4.75
N GLY A 12 9.12 -0.40 5.18
CA GLY A 12 8.98 -1.70 4.54
C GLY A 12 7.52 -2.19 4.53
N TYR A 13 6.79 -2.00 5.62
CA TYR A 13 5.36 -2.33 5.70
C TYR A 13 4.51 -1.46 4.77
N ILE A 14 4.75 -0.14 4.75
CA ILE A 14 3.98 0.81 3.92
C ILE A 14 4.16 0.49 2.44
N GLU A 15 5.41 0.39 1.97
CA GLU A 15 5.73 0.19 0.56
C GLU A 15 5.49 -1.24 0.09
N GLY A 16 5.87 -2.23 0.91
CA GLY A 16 5.81 -3.64 0.54
C GLY A 16 4.41 -4.24 0.60
N TYR A 17 3.58 -3.76 1.53
CA TYR A 17 2.28 -4.37 1.82
C TYR A 17 1.13 -3.37 1.78
N TYR A 18 1.15 -2.32 2.59
CA TYR A 18 0.00 -1.46 2.79
C TYR A 18 -0.43 -0.74 1.51
N ASN A 19 0.50 -0.13 0.76
CA ASN A 19 0.19 0.61 -0.47
C ASN A 19 -0.47 -0.29 -1.54
N ARG A 20 -0.18 -1.59 -1.56
CA ARG A 20 -0.77 -2.55 -2.51
C ARG A 20 -2.21 -2.92 -2.16
N GLN A 21 -2.56 -2.89 -0.87
CA GLN A 21 -3.90 -3.24 -0.39
C GLN A 21 -4.75 -2.01 -0.04
N ARG A 22 -4.14 -0.82 -0.06
CA ARG A 22 -4.82 0.43 0.25
C ARG A 22 -5.89 0.71 -0.78
N ILE A 23 -7.07 1.05 -0.28
CA ILE A 23 -8.20 1.48 -1.09
C ILE A 23 -8.03 2.96 -1.42
N HIS A 24 -8.21 3.31 -2.70
CA HIS A 24 -8.10 4.69 -3.17
C HIS A 24 -9.46 5.19 -3.65
N SER A 25 -9.93 6.32 -3.10
CA SER A 25 -11.17 6.96 -3.55
C SER A 25 -11.12 7.34 -5.04
N ALA A 26 -9.94 7.75 -5.53
CA ALA A 26 -9.70 8.03 -6.94
C ALA A 26 -9.86 6.80 -7.85
N LEU A 27 -9.69 5.58 -7.31
CA LEU A 27 -9.92 4.32 -8.03
C LEU A 27 -11.36 3.80 -7.85
N GLY A 28 -12.26 4.61 -7.28
CA GLY A 28 -13.62 4.19 -6.98
C GLY A 28 -13.69 3.24 -5.78
N TYR A 29 -12.86 3.47 -4.78
CA TYR A 29 -12.71 2.60 -3.60
C TYR A 29 -12.23 1.19 -3.94
N LEU A 30 -11.31 1.09 -4.90
CA LEU A 30 -10.60 -0.14 -5.26
C LEU A 30 -9.14 -0.07 -4.82
N THR A 31 -8.53 -1.24 -4.63
CA THR A 31 -7.07 -1.37 -4.55
C THR A 31 -6.44 -1.18 -5.94
N PRO A 32 -5.14 -0.85 -6.03
CA PRO A 32 -4.45 -0.76 -7.31
C PRO A 32 -4.60 -2.03 -8.17
N GLU A 33 -4.43 -3.22 -7.56
CA GLU A 33 -4.58 -4.50 -8.26
C GLU A 33 -6.02 -4.72 -8.76
N GLN A 34 -7.04 -4.37 -7.96
CA GLN A 34 -8.43 -4.48 -8.38
C GLN A 34 -8.76 -3.51 -9.53
N ALA A 35 -8.21 -2.29 -9.48
CA ALA A 35 -8.36 -1.30 -10.53
C ALA A 35 -7.69 -1.76 -11.83
N GLU A 36 -6.47 -2.30 -11.77
CA GLU A 36 -5.76 -2.89 -12.92
C GLU A 36 -6.54 -4.06 -13.53
N ARG A 37 -7.10 -4.95 -12.70
CA ARG A 37 -7.90 -6.08 -13.18
C ARG A 37 -9.20 -5.63 -13.87
N LYS A 38 -9.80 -4.51 -13.43
CA LYS A 38 -11.01 -3.93 -14.01
C LYS A 38 -10.73 -3.15 -15.31
N ALA A 39 -9.51 -2.65 -15.48
CA ALA A 39 -9.08 -1.94 -16.68
C ALA A 39 -8.66 -2.88 -17.83
N ARG A 40 -8.49 -4.18 -17.55
CA ARG A 40 -8.36 -5.24 -18.55
C ARG A 40 -9.71 -5.64 -19.10
#